data_AF-A0AAU2G8P9-F1
#
_entry.id   AF-A0AAU2G8P9-F1
#
_cell.length_a   1.000
_cell.length_b   1.000
_cell.length_c   1.000
_cell.angle_alpha   90.00
_cell.angle_beta   90.00
_cell.angle_gamma   90.00
#
_symmetry.space_group_name_H-M   'P 1'
#
loop_
_entity.id
_entity.type
_entity.pdbx_description
1 polymer ?
#
loop_
_entity_poly.entity_id
_entity_poly.type
_entity_poly.pdbx_seq_one_letter_code
_entity_poly.pdbx_strand_id
1 'polypeptide(L)'
;MTTPPASPAPRPRVPLAVIIAICAFALLLIPFAGLAAWKSWERAHPGEFTADPPFCELLTPETVHRLVPTSYGGRADAASCSWSAPREEGPNRAGVHLLASRLTEELAGKDLRKQRGDLPGWEKDTVADVPGVGEEAFVRYQAQQSGGRITAQVTFRRSNMVVAVAYTRTDGDREAARAGAVDAAREAAGRLTAAGRRGR
;
A
#
# COMPACT_ATOMS: atom_id res chain seq x y z
N MET A 1 8.93 61.29 -63.81
CA MET A 1 7.70 60.81 -63.14
C MET A 1 8.14 59.99 -61.95
N THR A 2 8.00 60.53 -60.75
CA THR A 2 8.53 59.93 -59.51
C THR A 2 7.35 59.72 -58.58
N THR A 3 6.98 58.45 -58.38
CA THR A 3 5.84 58.05 -57.53
C THR A 3 6.21 58.27 -56.05
N PRO A 4 5.37 58.95 -55.25
CA PRO A 4 5.67 59.14 -53.84
C PRO A 4 5.55 57.80 -53.08
N PRO A 5 6.40 57.56 -52.06
CA PRO A 5 6.37 56.34 -51.28
C PRO A 5 5.08 56.27 -50.44
N ALA A 6 4.47 55.09 -50.41
CA ALA A 6 3.28 54.81 -49.61
C ALA A 6 3.55 55.05 -48.12
N SER A 7 2.70 55.86 -47.50
CA SER A 7 2.77 56.19 -46.08
C SER A 7 2.60 54.91 -45.25
N PRO A 8 3.52 54.61 -44.30
CA PRO A 8 3.41 53.41 -43.49
C PRO A 8 2.16 53.48 -42.61
N ALA A 9 1.30 52.47 -42.70
CA ALA A 9 0.10 52.39 -41.89
C ALA A 9 0.45 52.37 -40.39
N PRO A 10 -0.32 53.08 -39.54
CA PRO A 10 -0.07 53.11 -38.09
C PRO A 10 -0.20 51.71 -37.52
N ARG A 11 0.87 51.23 -36.87
CA ARG A 11 0.86 49.95 -36.16
C ARG A 11 -0.07 50.07 -34.95
N PRO A 12 -1.03 49.15 -34.76
CA PRO A 12 -1.90 49.17 -33.59
C PRO A 12 -1.05 49.02 -32.32
N ARG A 13 -1.04 50.06 -31.48
CA ARG A 13 -0.42 50.01 -30.15
C ARG A 13 -1.41 49.30 -29.23
N VAL A 14 -1.12 48.04 -28.90
CA VAL A 14 -1.90 47.33 -27.89
C VAL A 14 -1.72 48.07 -26.56
N PRO A 15 -2.79 48.53 -25.90
CA PRO A 15 -2.67 49.27 -24.66
C PRO A 15 -2.08 48.36 -23.58
N LEU A 16 -1.14 48.87 -22.80
CA LEU A 16 -0.44 48.15 -21.73
C LEU A 16 -1.41 47.42 -20.79
N ALA A 17 -2.58 48.01 -20.53
CA ALA A 17 -3.65 47.42 -19.73
C ALA A 17 -4.16 46.08 -20.29
N VAL A 18 -4.22 45.90 -21.62
CA VAL A 18 -4.61 44.64 -22.26
C VAL A 18 -3.52 43.58 -22.08
N ILE A 19 -2.25 43.97 -22.17
CA ILE A 19 -1.12 43.06 -21.91
C ILE A 19 -1.15 42.59 -20.45
N ILE A 20 -1.37 43.50 -19.50
CA ILE A 20 -1.47 43.19 -18.06
C ILE A 20 -2.66 42.25 -17.80
N ALA A 21 -3.83 42.51 -18.39
CA ALA A 21 -5.00 41.65 -18.23
C ALA A 21 -4.76 40.23 -18.77
N ILE A 22 -4.11 40.10 -19.93
CA ILE A 22 -3.75 38.79 -20.51
C ILE A 22 -2.76 38.06 -19.60
N CYS A 23 -1.72 38.73 -19.08
CA CYS A 23 -0.76 38.12 -18.17
C CYS A 23 -1.40 37.68 -16.85
N ALA A 24 -2.29 38.50 -16.27
CA ALA A 24 -3.00 38.14 -15.05
C ALA A 24 -3.92 36.93 -15.26
N PHE A 25 -4.61 36.87 -16.40
CA PHE A 25 -5.45 35.73 -16.76
C PHE A 25 -4.63 34.46 -17.00
N ALA A 26 -3.50 34.56 -17.69
CA ALA A 26 -2.58 33.44 -17.90
C ALA A 26 -2.00 32.91 -16.58
N LEU A 27 -1.61 33.79 -15.66
CA LEU A 27 -1.13 33.43 -14.33
C LEU A 27 -2.18 32.70 -13.48
N LEU A 28 -3.47 32.98 -13.69
CA LEU A 28 -4.56 32.26 -13.05
C LEU A 28 -4.88 30.93 -13.74
N LEU A 29 -4.83 30.86 -15.07
CA LEU A 29 -5.17 29.64 -15.80
C LEU A 29 -4.16 28.51 -15.61
N ILE A 30 -2.86 28.81 -15.54
CA ILE A 30 -1.80 27.80 -15.38
C ILE A 30 -2.00 26.94 -14.11
N PRO A 31 -2.19 27.50 -12.90
CA PRO A 31 -2.42 26.67 -11.71
C PRO A 31 -3.74 25.91 -11.79
N PHE A 32 -4.80 26.50 -12.35
CA PHE A 32 -6.09 25.80 -12.53
C PHE A 32 -5.99 24.61 -13.49
N ALA A 33 -5.32 24.78 -14.63
CA ALA A 33 -5.09 23.70 -15.59
C ALA A 33 -4.21 22.60 -14.98
N GLY A 34 -3.17 22.97 -14.23
CA GLY A 34 -2.34 22.02 -13.49
C GLY A 34 -3.14 21.22 -12.46
N LEU A 35 -4.00 21.87 -11.68
CA LEU A 35 -4.83 21.22 -10.66
C LEU A 35 -5.90 20.32 -11.28
N ALA A 36 -6.49 20.73 -12.41
CA ALA A 36 -7.44 19.93 -13.17
C ALA A 36 -6.78 18.70 -13.81
N ALA A 37 -5.59 18.87 -14.40
CA ALA A 37 -4.79 17.77 -14.95
C ALA A 37 -4.35 16.78 -13.86
N TRP A 38 -3.92 17.29 -12.69
CA TRP A 38 -3.59 16.46 -11.53
C TRP A 38 -4.79 15.62 -11.08
N LYS A 39 -5.95 16.26 -10.85
CA LYS A 39 -7.16 15.55 -10.45
C LYS A 39 -7.70 14.60 -11.52
N SER A 40 -7.46 14.85 -12.81
CA SER A 40 -7.87 13.91 -13.86
C SER A 40 -6.91 12.73 -13.93
N TRP A 41 -5.61 12.96 -13.72
CA TRP A 41 -4.59 11.93 -13.67
C TRP A 41 -4.77 10.99 -12.47
N GLU A 42 -5.08 11.51 -11.27
CA GLU A 42 -5.45 10.69 -10.11
C GLU A 42 -6.69 9.84 -10.37
N ARG A 43 -7.70 10.41 -11.05
CA ARG A 43 -8.90 9.68 -11.47
C ARG A 43 -8.62 8.62 -12.54
N ALA A 44 -7.58 8.82 -13.35
CA ALA A 44 -7.17 7.87 -14.39
C ALA A 44 -6.34 6.70 -13.85
N HIS A 45 -5.76 6.81 -12.64
CA HIS A 45 -4.92 5.77 -12.04
C HIS A 45 -5.37 5.41 -10.60
N PRO A 46 -6.64 5.00 -10.39
CA PRO A 46 -7.16 4.68 -9.06
C PRO A 46 -6.53 3.43 -8.41
N GLY A 47 -5.61 2.76 -9.09
CA GLY A 47 -5.08 1.44 -8.72
C GLY A 47 -6.03 0.30 -9.13
N GLU A 48 -5.55 -0.93 -8.98
CA GLU A 48 -6.26 -2.17 -9.35
C GLU A 48 -7.49 -2.42 -8.46
N PHE A 49 -7.50 -1.90 -7.22
CA PHE A 49 -8.55 -2.16 -6.25
C PHE A 49 -9.42 -0.92 -6.02
N THR A 50 -10.71 -1.02 -6.35
CA THR A 50 -11.73 0.03 -6.15
C THR A 50 -12.55 -0.15 -4.87
N ALA A 51 -12.54 -1.35 -4.31
CA ALA A 51 -13.18 -1.71 -3.05
C ALA A 51 -12.22 -2.58 -2.21
N ASP A 52 -12.48 -2.64 -0.90
CA ASP A 52 -11.69 -3.46 0.01
C ASP A 52 -12.07 -4.95 -0.16
N PRO A 53 -11.09 -5.86 -0.29
CA PRO A 53 -11.37 -7.28 -0.39
C PRO A 53 -11.88 -7.84 0.95
N PRO A 54 -12.61 -8.97 0.95
CA PRO A 54 -12.97 -9.66 2.19
C PRO A 54 -11.70 -10.18 2.89
N PHE A 55 -11.18 -9.44 3.89
CA PHE A 55 -9.85 -9.67 4.46
C PHE A 55 -9.65 -11.07 5.05
N CYS A 56 -10.67 -11.64 5.69
CA CYS A 56 -10.58 -13.00 6.22
C CYS A 56 -10.52 -14.07 5.12
N GLU A 57 -11.00 -13.78 3.92
CA GLU A 57 -10.93 -14.69 2.77
C GLU A 57 -9.60 -14.58 2.02
N LEU A 58 -8.71 -13.65 2.41
CA LEU A 58 -7.34 -13.60 1.89
C LEU A 58 -6.48 -14.76 2.39
N LEU A 59 -6.94 -15.48 3.43
CA LEU A 59 -6.36 -16.76 3.85
C LEU A 59 -7.43 -17.85 3.81
N THR A 60 -7.02 -19.03 3.38
CA THR A 60 -7.80 -20.24 3.34
C THR A 60 -7.97 -20.83 4.73
N PRO A 61 -9.08 -21.52 5.00
CA PRO A 61 -9.22 -22.35 6.19
C PRO A 61 -8.06 -23.34 6.34
N GLU A 62 -7.56 -23.92 5.24
CA GLU A 62 -6.46 -24.89 5.25
C GLU A 62 -5.14 -24.26 5.72
N THR A 63 -4.80 -23.06 5.25
CA THR A 63 -3.60 -22.33 5.70
C THR A 63 -3.74 -21.85 7.14
N VAL A 64 -4.92 -21.38 7.52
CA VAL A 64 -5.21 -21.03 8.92
C VAL A 64 -5.07 -22.24 9.84
N HIS A 65 -5.63 -23.39 9.48
CA HIS A 65 -5.52 -24.61 10.27
C HIS A 65 -4.07 -25.13 10.35
N ARG A 66 -3.30 -25.02 9.27
CA ARG A 66 -1.88 -25.37 9.30
C ARG A 66 -1.06 -24.49 10.25
N LEU A 67 -1.35 -23.18 10.29
CA LEU A 67 -0.60 -22.22 11.09
C LEU A 67 -1.10 -22.09 12.54
N VAL A 68 -2.40 -22.25 12.75
CA VAL A 68 -3.11 -22.13 14.02
C VAL A 68 -4.16 -23.25 14.12
N PRO A 69 -3.74 -24.50 14.41
CA PRO A 69 -4.59 -25.69 14.33
C PRO A 69 -5.88 -25.63 15.15
N THR A 70 -5.84 -24.89 16.25
CA THR A 70 -6.89 -24.81 17.26
C THR A 70 -7.71 -23.53 17.19
N SER A 71 -7.52 -22.73 16.14
CA SER A 71 -8.31 -21.51 15.96
C SER A 71 -9.79 -21.82 15.64
N TYR A 72 -10.70 -21.19 16.38
CA TYR A 72 -12.13 -21.21 16.10
C TYR A 72 -12.52 -20.04 15.19
N GLY A 73 -12.10 -20.11 13.93
CA GLY A 73 -12.44 -19.11 12.91
C GLY A 73 -11.68 -17.78 13.04
N GLY A 74 -11.87 -16.91 12.04
CA GLY A 74 -11.27 -15.59 11.99
C GLY A 74 -12.13 -14.54 12.66
N ARG A 75 -11.54 -13.71 13.51
CA ARG A 75 -12.17 -12.48 14.00
C ARG A 75 -11.84 -11.35 13.03
N ALA A 76 -12.86 -10.92 12.29
CA ALA A 76 -12.80 -9.76 11.42
C ALA A 76 -12.92 -8.45 12.22
N ASP A 77 -12.23 -7.42 11.76
CA ASP A 77 -12.37 -6.01 12.15
C ASP A 77 -12.33 -5.14 10.88
N ALA A 78 -12.53 -3.83 10.99
CA ALA A 78 -12.73 -2.89 9.89
C ALA A 78 -11.67 -2.99 8.75
N ALA A 79 -10.42 -3.30 9.08
CA ALA A 79 -9.32 -3.42 8.13
C ALA A 79 -8.42 -4.66 8.38
N SER A 80 -8.89 -5.59 9.21
CA SER A 80 -8.04 -6.69 9.67
C SER A 80 -8.80 -7.99 9.87
N CYS A 81 -8.06 -9.10 9.87
CA CYS A 81 -8.56 -10.38 10.32
C CYS A 81 -7.51 -11.04 11.23
N SER A 82 -7.97 -11.75 12.26
CA SER A 82 -7.08 -12.44 13.19
C SER A 82 -7.57 -13.84 13.53
N TRP A 83 -6.61 -14.75 13.64
CA TRP A 83 -6.80 -16.12 14.09
C TRP A 83 -5.80 -16.38 15.21
N SER A 84 -6.28 -16.87 16.34
CA SER A 84 -5.39 -17.16 17.46
C SER A 84 -5.82 -18.43 18.16
N ALA A 85 -4.84 -19.23 18.55
CA ALA A 85 -5.05 -20.32 19.49
C ALA A 85 -5.70 -19.78 20.79
N PRO A 86 -6.62 -20.55 21.40
CA PRO A 86 -7.19 -20.28 22.72
C PRO A 86 -6.10 -19.96 23.77
N ARG A 87 -6.46 -19.17 24.79
CA ARG A 87 -5.51 -18.82 25.85
C ARG A 87 -5.08 -20.03 26.71
N GLU A 88 -5.90 -21.08 26.73
CA GLU A 88 -5.71 -22.28 27.55
C GLU A 88 -4.63 -23.22 26.99
N GLU A 89 -4.15 -22.98 25.77
CA GLU A 89 -3.14 -23.83 25.09
C GLU A 89 -1.69 -23.67 25.60
N GLY A 90 -1.51 -22.88 26.66
CA GLY A 90 -0.23 -22.75 27.33
C GLY A 90 0.89 -22.20 26.41
N PRO A 91 2.13 -22.70 26.55
CA PRO A 91 3.33 -22.06 25.99
C PRO A 91 3.55 -22.27 24.49
N ASN A 92 2.65 -22.95 23.75
CA ASN A 92 2.79 -23.22 22.31
C ASN A 92 1.75 -22.45 21.46
N ARG A 93 1.32 -21.30 21.95
CA ARG A 93 0.31 -20.46 21.32
C ARG A 93 0.78 -19.89 19.98
N ALA A 94 0.01 -20.15 18.93
CA ALA A 94 0.18 -19.54 17.62
C ALA A 94 -0.92 -18.51 17.33
N GLY A 95 -0.61 -17.54 16.47
CA GLY A 95 -1.61 -16.60 15.97
C GLY A 95 -1.20 -15.95 14.67
N VAL A 96 -2.16 -15.73 13.77
CA VAL A 96 -2.00 -15.00 12.52
C VAL A 96 -2.84 -13.73 12.61
N HIS A 97 -2.26 -12.59 12.25
CA HIS A 97 -2.95 -11.32 12.12
C HIS A 97 -2.66 -10.74 10.74
N LEU A 98 -3.72 -10.49 9.98
CA LEU A 98 -3.66 -9.85 8.67
C LEU A 98 -4.26 -8.45 8.80
N LEU A 99 -3.50 -7.44 8.44
CA LEU A 99 -3.96 -6.06 8.28
C LEU A 99 -3.82 -5.68 6.81
N ALA A 100 -4.82 -5.03 6.24
CA ALA A 100 -4.76 -4.55 4.87
C ALA A 100 -5.30 -3.13 4.77
N SER A 101 -4.64 -2.29 3.96
CA SER A 101 -5.05 -0.93 3.71
C SER A 101 -5.06 -0.65 2.21
N ARG A 102 -6.17 -0.06 1.76
CA ARG A 102 -6.30 0.47 0.41
C ARG A 102 -5.95 1.94 0.41
N LEU A 103 -5.02 2.32 -0.45
CA LEU A 103 -4.48 3.67 -0.56
C LEU A 103 -4.53 4.10 -2.04
N THR A 104 -3.96 5.26 -2.37
CA THR A 104 -3.53 5.52 -3.75
C THR A 104 -2.22 4.79 -4.02
N GLU A 105 -1.86 4.51 -5.27
CA GLU A 105 -0.60 3.79 -5.56
C GLU A 105 0.64 4.50 -5.00
N GLU A 106 0.67 5.84 -5.08
CA GLU A 106 1.74 6.65 -4.49
C GLU A 106 1.79 6.49 -2.96
N LEU A 107 0.64 6.58 -2.28
CA LEU A 107 0.56 6.42 -0.84
C LEU A 107 0.86 4.98 -0.41
N ALA A 108 0.49 3.98 -1.19
CA ALA A 108 0.81 2.58 -0.92
C ALA A 108 2.33 2.35 -0.97
N GLY A 109 3.00 2.87 -2.00
CA GLY A 109 4.47 2.82 -2.08
C GLY A 109 5.15 3.58 -0.94
N LYS A 110 4.62 4.76 -0.58
CA LYS A 110 5.13 5.55 0.55
C LYS A 110 4.93 4.84 1.88
N ASP A 111 3.76 4.23 2.11
CA ASP A 111 3.45 3.49 3.32
C ASP A 111 4.34 2.25 3.45
N LEU A 112 4.53 1.49 2.38
CA LEU A 112 5.44 0.34 2.38
C LEU A 112 6.88 0.75 2.76
N ARG A 113 7.41 1.83 2.16
CA ARG A 113 8.74 2.36 2.51
C ARG A 113 8.82 2.83 3.96
N LYS A 114 7.76 3.48 4.46
CA LYS A 114 7.67 3.88 5.87
C LYS A 114 7.66 2.68 6.80
N GLN A 115 6.90 1.63 6.46
CA GLN A 115 6.84 0.40 7.25
C GLN A 115 8.18 -0.36 7.25
N ARG A 116 8.98 -0.22 6.18
CA ARG A 116 10.32 -0.82 6.07
C ARG A 116 11.35 -0.16 7.01
N GLY A 117 11.14 1.10 7.39
CA GLY A 117 12.05 1.84 8.26
C GLY A 117 11.99 1.45 9.74
N ASP A 118 12.71 2.20 10.57
CA ASP A 118 12.75 2.04 12.04
C ASP A 118 11.36 2.32 12.66
N LEU A 119 10.58 1.27 12.90
CA LEU A 119 9.32 1.34 13.63
C LEU A 119 9.50 0.89 15.09
N PRO A 120 8.92 1.60 16.07
CA PRO A 120 8.95 1.19 17.47
C PRO A 120 8.41 -0.24 17.67
N GLY A 121 9.10 -1.03 18.48
CA GLY A 121 8.72 -2.41 18.80
C GLY A 121 9.19 -3.46 17.78
N TRP A 122 9.88 -3.08 16.70
CA TRP A 122 10.48 -3.99 15.73
C TRP A 122 12.00 -4.06 15.88
N GLU A 123 12.60 -5.21 15.58
CA GLU A 123 14.04 -5.41 15.60
C GLU A 123 14.70 -4.63 14.46
N LYS A 124 15.69 -3.80 14.80
CA LYS A 124 16.52 -3.06 13.84
C LYS A 124 17.36 -4.03 13.01
N ASP A 125 17.61 -3.66 11.75
CA ASP A 125 18.49 -4.40 10.83
C ASP A 125 18.08 -5.85 10.50
N THR A 126 16.84 -6.25 10.83
CA THR A 126 16.30 -7.60 10.53
C THR A 126 15.41 -7.64 9.30
N VAL A 127 15.30 -6.52 8.59
CA VAL A 127 14.48 -6.38 7.41
C VAL A 127 15.13 -7.10 6.24
N ALA A 128 14.41 -8.05 5.64
CA ALA A 128 14.87 -8.77 4.45
C ALA A 128 13.78 -8.79 3.37
N ASP A 129 14.17 -8.66 2.10
CA ASP A 129 13.24 -8.75 1.00
C ASP A 129 12.65 -10.16 0.86
N VAL A 130 11.38 -10.25 0.45
CA VAL A 130 10.66 -11.51 0.24
C VAL A 130 10.24 -11.60 -1.22
N PRO A 131 11.08 -12.16 -2.11
CA PRO A 131 10.75 -12.24 -3.53
C PRO A 131 9.52 -13.15 -3.76
N GLY A 132 8.71 -12.78 -4.75
CA GLY A 132 7.53 -13.55 -5.15
C GLY A 132 6.29 -13.32 -4.29
N VAL A 133 6.29 -12.30 -3.41
CA VAL A 133 5.10 -11.84 -2.67
C VAL A 133 4.78 -10.42 -3.13
N GLY A 134 3.61 -10.22 -3.75
CA GLY A 134 3.22 -8.91 -4.28
C GLY A 134 4.16 -8.36 -5.35
N GLU A 135 4.19 -7.05 -5.51
CA GLU A 135 5.17 -6.30 -6.32
C GLU A 135 6.45 -6.01 -5.53
N GLU A 136 6.27 -5.68 -4.25
CA GLU A 136 7.33 -5.38 -3.30
C GLU A 136 6.94 -6.00 -1.96
N ALA A 137 7.86 -6.69 -1.31
CA ALA A 137 7.63 -7.28 0.00
C ALA A 137 8.91 -7.39 0.81
N PHE A 138 8.76 -7.26 2.13
CA PHE A 138 9.83 -7.51 3.09
C PHE A 138 9.28 -8.22 4.32
N VAL A 139 10.16 -8.94 5.01
CA VAL A 139 9.91 -9.55 6.31
C VAL A 139 10.70 -8.81 7.39
N ARG A 140 10.12 -8.72 8.59
CA ARG A 140 10.74 -8.17 9.79
C ARG A 140 10.25 -8.89 11.04
N TYR A 141 10.93 -8.66 12.15
CA TYR A 141 10.63 -9.33 13.42
C TYR A 141 10.31 -8.33 14.51
N GLN A 142 9.32 -8.64 15.33
CA GLN A 142 9.03 -7.87 16.52
C GLN A 142 10.14 -8.09 17.54
N ALA A 143 10.57 -7.04 18.24
CA ALA A 143 11.56 -7.16 19.30
C ALA A 143 11.10 -8.19 20.34
N GLN A 144 11.95 -9.19 20.60
CA GLN A 144 11.60 -10.29 21.48
C GLN A 144 11.16 -9.76 22.85
N GLN A 145 9.90 -10.04 23.21
CA GLN A 145 9.37 -9.76 24.54
C GLN A 145 9.70 -10.91 25.49
N SER A 146 9.70 -10.64 26.80
CA SER A 146 9.86 -11.68 27.81
C SER A 146 8.85 -12.82 27.59
N GLY A 147 9.31 -14.07 27.60
CA GLY A 147 8.46 -15.26 27.41
C GLY A 147 8.60 -15.98 26.07
N GLY A 148 9.68 -15.77 25.31
CA GLY A 148 10.02 -16.60 24.14
C GLY A 148 9.13 -16.37 22.90
N ARG A 149 8.23 -15.39 22.95
CA ARG A 149 7.34 -15.03 21.83
C ARG A 149 8.13 -14.42 20.68
N ILE A 150 7.97 -14.99 19.49
CA ILE A 150 8.50 -14.45 18.24
C ILE A 150 7.32 -14.09 17.33
N THR A 151 7.37 -12.89 16.77
CA THR A 151 6.44 -12.44 15.74
C THR A 151 7.23 -12.09 14.49
N ALA A 152 7.02 -12.82 13.40
CA ALA A 152 7.49 -12.44 12.07
C ALA A 152 6.35 -11.75 11.32
N GLN A 153 6.63 -10.65 10.64
CA GLN A 153 5.66 -9.95 9.80
C GLN A 153 6.20 -9.78 8.39
N VAL A 154 5.40 -10.17 7.42
CA VAL A 154 5.62 -9.85 6.01
C VAL A 154 4.69 -8.71 5.64
N THR A 155 5.26 -7.58 5.21
CA THR A 155 4.49 -6.50 4.60
C THR A 155 4.75 -6.51 3.10
N PHE A 156 3.69 -6.47 2.30
CA PHE A 156 3.79 -6.42 0.85
C PHE A 156 2.80 -5.43 0.24
N ARG A 157 3.11 -5.00 -0.99
CA ARG A 157 2.25 -4.14 -1.81
C ARG A 157 1.80 -4.87 -3.06
N ARG A 158 0.54 -4.64 -3.45
CA ARG A 158 -0.02 -5.04 -4.75
C ARG A 158 -0.87 -3.88 -5.28
N SER A 159 -0.44 -3.24 -6.37
CA SER A 159 -0.99 -1.98 -6.86
C SER A 159 -1.19 -0.98 -5.71
N ASN A 160 -2.44 -0.65 -5.38
CA ASN A 160 -2.83 0.31 -4.36
C ASN A 160 -3.25 -0.32 -3.01
N MET A 161 -3.01 -1.62 -2.82
CA MET A 161 -3.19 -2.34 -1.55
C MET A 161 -1.85 -2.59 -0.86
N VAL A 162 -1.78 -2.30 0.44
CA VAL A 162 -0.68 -2.72 1.33
C VAL A 162 -1.23 -3.72 2.32
N VAL A 163 -0.57 -4.86 2.48
CA VAL A 163 -0.97 -5.92 3.40
C VAL A 163 0.18 -6.28 4.30
N ALA A 164 -0.09 -6.37 5.60
CA ALA A 164 0.84 -6.84 6.61
C ALA A 164 0.29 -8.12 7.25
N VAL A 165 1.01 -9.23 7.06
CA VAL A 165 0.69 -10.53 7.64
C VAL A 165 1.70 -10.83 8.74
N ALA A 166 1.24 -10.81 9.99
CA ALA A 166 2.04 -11.15 11.16
C ALA A 166 1.70 -12.56 11.66
N TYR A 167 2.71 -13.40 11.78
CA TYR A 167 2.60 -14.72 12.41
C TYR A 167 3.38 -14.73 13.72
N THR A 168 2.67 -15.05 14.80
CA THR A 168 3.19 -15.18 16.16
C THR A 168 3.31 -16.65 16.53
N ARG A 169 4.43 -17.02 17.16
CA ARG A 169 4.62 -18.28 17.89
C ARG A 169 5.26 -18.01 19.25
N THR A 170 5.10 -18.93 20.21
CA THR A 170 5.67 -18.83 21.56
C THR A 170 6.75 -19.87 21.86
N ASP A 171 7.04 -20.78 20.91
CA ASP A 171 8.11 -21.78 21.01
C ASP A 171 9.52 -21.24 20.71
N GLY A 172 9.63 -19.97 20.35
CA GLY A 172 10.91 -19.32 20.05
C GLY A 172 11.54 -19.73 18.72
N ASP A 173 10.82 -20.44 17.84
CA ASP A 173 11.35 -20.82 16.53
C ASP A 173 11.18 -19.68 15.51
N ARG A 174 12.28 -18.95 15.27
CA ARG A 174 12.34 -17.81 14.36
C ARG A 174 12.14 -18.20 12.91
N GLU A 175 12.72 -19.31 12.47
CA GLU A 175 12.61 -19.77 11.08
C GLU A 175 11.20 -20.31 10.80
N ALA A 176 10.60 -21.04 11.74
CA ALA A 176 9.20 -21.46 11.61
C ALA A 176 8.24 -20.25 11.61
N ALA A 177 8.48 -19.24 12.45
CA ALA A 177 7.69 -18.00 12.43
C ALA A 177 7.82 -17.28 11.09
N ARG A 178 9.04 -17.19 10.54
CA ARG A 178 9.29 -16.61 9.21
C ARG A 178 8.57 -17.38 8.12
N ALA A 179 8.73 -18.70 8.09
CA ALA A 179 8.14 -19.57 7.08
C ALA A 179 6.61 -19.44 7.08
N GLY A 180 5.98 -19.46 8.26
CA GLY A 180 4.53 -19.29 8.38
C GLY A 180 4.02 -17.92 7.93
N ALA A 181 4.74 -16.84 8.25
CA ALA A 181 4.38 -15.49 7.78
C ALA A 181 4.52 -15.36 6.25
N VAL A 182 5.59 -15.91 5.66
CA VAL A 182 5.83 -15.88 4.21
C VAL A 182 4.80 -16.73 3.45
N ASP A 183 4.46 -17.91 3.96
CA ASP A 183 3.46 -18.79 3.39
C ASP A 183 2.07 -18.12 3.34
N ALA A 184 1.62 -17.57 4.47
CA ALA A 184 0.37 -16.81 4.54
C ALA A 184 0.38 -15.57 3.63
N ALA A 185 1.49 -14.83 3.57
CA ALA A 185 1.61 -13.66 2.70
C ALA A 185 1.58 -14.02 1.20
N ARG A 186 2.19 -15.13 0.79
CA ARG A 186 2.10 -15.64 -0.59
C ARG A 186 0.67 -15.97 -0.98
N GLU A 187 -0.05 -16.65 -0.10
CA GLU A 187 -1.45 -16.99 -0.35
C GLU A 187 -2.33 -15.73 -0.47
N ALA A 188 -2.18 -14.79 0.46
CA ALA A 188 -2.88 -13.51 0.42
C ALA A 188 -2.58 -12.73 -0.88
N ALA A 189 -1.31 -12.67 -1.29
CA ALA A 189 -0.90 -12.02 -2.54
C ALA A 189 -1.50 -12.70 -3.78
N GLY A 190 -1.53 -14.04 -3.79
CA GLY A 190 -2.16 -14.83 -4.86
C GLY A 190 -3.66 -14.54 -4.99
N ARG A 191 -4.37 -14.48 -3.85
CA ARG A 191 -5.80 -14.17 -3.81
C ARG A 191 -6.11 -12.73 -4.22
N LEU A 192 -5.29 -11.76 -3.82
CA LEU A 192 -5.41 -10.38 -4.30
C LEU A 192 -5.21 -10.29 -5.81
N THR A 193 -4.25 -11.02 -6.36
CA THR A 193 -4.02 -11.07 -7.82
C THR A 193 -5.24 -11.64 -8.54
N ALA A 194 -5.88 -12.67 -7.98
CA ALA A 194 -7.10 -13.23 -8.55
C ALA A 194 -8.29 -12.27 -8.44
N ALA A 195 -8.42 -11.53 -7.33
CA ALA A 195 -9.48 -10.56 -7.11
C ALA A 195 -9.37 -9.34 -8.04
N GLY A 196 -8.16 -8.78 -8.20
CA GLY A 196 -7.91 -7.63 -9.08
C GLY A 196 -8.23 -7.91 -10.56
N ARG A 197 -8.05 -9.16 -11.01
CA ARG A 197 -8.44 -9.59 -12.37
C ARG A 197 -9.95 -9.67 -12.59
N ARG A 198 -10.76 -9.91 -11.55
CA ARG A 198 -12.22 -10.01 -11.66
C ARG A 198 -12.93 -8.65 -11.64
N GLY A 199 -12.25 -7.62 -11.14
CA GLY A 199 -12.80 -6.27 -11.04
C GLY A 199 -12.54 -5.37 -12.26
N ARG A 200 -11.86 -5.89 -13.29
CA ARG A 200 -11.64 -5.23 -14.59
C ARG A 200 -12.63 -5.76 -15.62
#